data_AF-A0A1B7I5R5-F1
#
_entry.id   AF-A0A1B7I5R5-F1
#
_cell.length_a   1.000
_cell.length_b   1.000
_cell.length_c   1.000
_cell.angle_alpha   90.00
_cell.angle_beta   90.00
_cell.angle_gamma   90.00
#
_symmetry.space_group_name_H-M   'P 1'
#
loop_
_entity.id
_entity.type
_entity.pdbx_description
1 polymer ?
#
loop_
_entity_poly.entity_id
_entity_poly.type
_entity_poly.pdbx_seq_one_letter_code
_entity_poly.pdbx_strand_id
1 'polypeptide(L)'
;MRPDKSLSPFELRVYRNYRIVHGVRIALAFVLTFLIVHLLKVPEGTWPLITLVVVMGPISFWGNVVPRAFERIGGTICGATMGLIALRLELFSLPLMLVWCAFAMFICGYLALGKRPYQALLIGITLAVVVGAPAGDMEIALWRSGDVIFGSLLAMLFTSIYPQRAFIHWRIQMANFVTAFGRVYNAGFSPNLLERPRLEKHLHQVLTDVVKMRALIGPSSKETHIQKSIFEAIQTVSRNMVCTLELQINAYWASRESHFLMINAHTLRDTQQMTQRTLAAIAHALHDGNPSPISANNEKLTEIVSELRQLMQEGGNGKLQETPIHGYVWLSLELARQLELLSQLICRALRK
;
A
#
# COMPACT_ATOMS: atom_id res chain seq x y z
N MET A 1 -7.84 -4.04 -14.20
CA MET A 1 -6.49 -4.59 -14.46
C MET A 1 -6.56 -6.10 -14.28
N ARG A 2 -5.86 -6.90 -15.08
CA ARG A 2 -5.81 -8.36 -14.94
C ARG A 2 -4.83 -8.76 -13.81
N PRO A 3 -5.28 -9.33 -12.68
CA PRO A 3 -4.41 -9.65 -11.54
C PRO A 3 -3.39 -10.77 -11.82
N ASP A 4 -3.74 -11.64 -12.77
CA ASP A 4 -3.06 -12.86 -13.22
C ASP A 4 -1.90 -12.63 -14.19
N LYS A 5 -1.64 -11.37 -14.58
CA LYS A 5 -0.53 -11.05 -15.49
C LYS A 5 0.83 -11.21 -14.79
N SER A 6 1.80 -11.82 -15.48
CA SER A 6 3.19 -11.87 -15.04
C SER A 6 3.84 -10.48 -15.02
N LEU A 7 4.75 -10.28 -14.08
CA LEU A 7 5.53 -9.05 -13.97
C LEU A 7 6.66 -9.04 -15.00
N SER A 8 6.71 -8.01 -15.83
CA SER A 8 7.80 -7.84 -16.78
C SER A 8 9.10 -7.37 -16.09
N PRO A 9 10.28 -7.72 -16.64
CA PRO A 9 11.57 -7.21 -16.14
C PRO A 9 11.67 -5.68 -16.14
N PHE A 10 10.97 -5.03 -17.09
CA PHE A 10 10.88 -3.58 -17.18
C PHE A 10 10.08 -3.00 -16.01
N GLU A 11 8.91 -3.56 -15.69
CA GLU A 11 8.10 -3.13 -14.54
C GLU A 11 8.91 -3.27 -13.24
N LEU A 12 9.59 -4.40 -13.03
CA LEU A 12 10.44 -4.61 -11.86
C LEU A 12 11.51 -3.50 -11.71
N ARG A 13 12.16 -3.11 -12.81
CA ARG A 13 13.15 -2.03 -12.82
C ARG A 13 12.54 -0.66 -12.51
N VAL A 14 11.36 -0.38 -13.07
CA VAL A 14 10.61 0.86 -12.85
C VAL A 14 10.18 1.00 -11.39
N TYR A 15 9.58 -0.03 -10.80
CA TYR A 15 9.14 0.00 -9.40
C TYR A 15 10.30 -0.04 -8.41
N ARG A 16 11.44 -0.65 -8.77
CA ARG A 16 12.67 -0.55 -7.95
C ARG A 16 13.14 0.90 -7.82
N ASN A 17 13.09 1.66 -8.91
CA ASN A 17 13.49 3.07 -8.95
C ASN A 17 12.28 4.02 -8.88
N TYR A 18 11.24 3.63 -8.14
CA TYR A 18 9.94 4.31 -8.11
C TYR A 18 10.02 5.82 -7.87
N ARG A 19 10.85 6.28 -6.93
CA ARG A 19 11.01 7.72 -6.61
C ARG A 19 11.54 8.52 -7.80
N ILE A 20 12.53 7.96 -8.51
CA ILE A 20 13.14 8.61 -9.68
C ILE A 20 12.12 8.66 -10.82
N VAL A 21 11.44 7.55 -11.10
CA VAL A 21 10.43 7.50 -12.16
C VAL A 21 9.28 8.46 -11.88
N HIS A 22 8.81 8.54 -10.63
CA HIS A 22 7.78 9.51 -10.22
C HIS A 22 8.27 10.95 -10.40
N GLY A 23 9.49 11.27 -9.98
CA GLY A 23 10.08 12.60 -10.15
C GLY A 23 10.20 13.02 -11.61
N VAL A 24 10.73 12.14 -12.48
CA VAL A 24 10.82 12.38 -13.93
C VAL A 24 9.44 12.59 -14.54
N ARG A 25 8.44 11.79 -14.14
CA ARG A 25 7.07 11.93 -14.63
C ARG A 25 6.44 13.28 -14.25
N ILE A 26 6.61 13.73 -13.01
CA ILE A 26 6.12 15.06 -12.60
C ILE A 26 6.83 16.15 -13.38
N ALA A 27 8.16 16.06 -13.53
CA ALA A 27 8.94 17.05 -14.28
C ALA A 27 8.47 17.16 -15.74
N LEU A 28 8.30 16.02 -16.42
CA LEU A 28 7.79 15.99 -17.79
C LEU A 28 6.37 16.53 -17.89
N ALA A 29 5.47 16.12 -16.98
CA ALA A 29 4.10 16.60 -16.96
C ALA A 29 4.04 18.13 -16.73
N PHE A 30 4.86 18.66 -15.84
CA PHE A 30 4.96 20.08 -15.58
C PHE A 30 5.47 20.86 -16.81
N VAL A 31 6.57 20.43 -17.42
CA VAL A 31 7.15 21.07 -18.61
C VAL A 31 6.16 21.06 -19.79
N LEU A 32 5.48 19.93 -20.00
CA LEU A 32 4.49 19.81 -21.08
C LEU A 32 3.25 20.68 -20.81
N THR A 33 2.72 20.71 -19.59
CA THR A 33 1.64 21.63 -19.24
C THR A 33 2.06 23.09 -19.41
N PHE A 34 3.28 23.45 -18.99
CA PHE A 34 3.80 24.79 -19.16
C PHE A 34 3.87 25.18 -20.64
N LEU A 35 4.36 24.28 -21.48
CA LEU A 35 4.41 24.47 -22.93
C LEU A 35 2.99 24.64 -23.53
N ILE A 36 2.03 23.79 -23.14
CA ILE A 36 0.64 23.86 -23.61
C ILE A 36 0.01 25.20 -23.23
N VAL A 37 0.14 25.60 -21.96
CA VAL A 37 -0.40 26.87 -21.45
C VAL A 37 0.19 28.06 -22.21
N HIS A 38 1.51 28.04 -22.45
CA HIS A 38 2.20 29.11 -23.14
C HIS A 38 1.81 29.20 -24.63
N LEU A 39 1.74 28.06 -25.33
CA LEU A 39 1.39 28.00 -26.75
C LEU A 39 -0.07 28.38 -27.02
N LEU A 40 -0.99 27.94 -26.16
CA LEU A 40 -2.41 28.27 -26.26
C LEU A 40 -2.75 29.68 -25.74
N LYS A 41 -1.76 30.41 -25.21
CA LYS A 41 -1.92 31.73 -24.59
C LYS A 41 -3.08 31.76 -23.59
N VAL A 42 -3.15 30.73 -22.73
CA VAL A 42 -4.22 30.60 -21.73
C VAL A 42 -4.13 31.77 -20.74
N PRO A 43 -5.22 32.52 -20.50
CA PRO A 43 -5.23 33.58 -19.49
C PRO A 43 -4.98 32.98 -18.11
N GLU A 44 -4.29 33.67 -17.20
CA GLU A 44 -4.07 33.19 -15.82
C GLU A 44 -3.40 31.80 -15.70
N GLY A 45 -2.61 31.38 -16.70
CA GLY A 45 -1.98 30.05 -16.85
C GLY A 45 -1.07 29.52 -15.73
N THR A 46 -0.98 30.21 -14.59
CA THR A 46 -0.36 29.71 -13.36
C THR A 46 -1.18 28.61 -12.68
N TRP A 47 -2.51 28.68 -12.75
CA TRP A 47 -3.42 27.76 -12.06
C TRP A 47 -3.43 26.32 -12.57
N PRO A 48 -3.33 26.05 -13.88
CA PRO A 48 -3.21 24.68 -14.38
C PRO A 48 -1.93 24.01 -13.87
N LEU A 49 -0.82 24.78 -13.76
CA LEU A 49 0.48 24.31 -13.26
C LEU A 49 0.41 23.95 -11.77
N ILE A 50 -0.12 24.86 -10.94
CA ILE A 50 -0.30 24.62 -9.51
C ILE A 50 -1.18 23.37 -9.30
N THR A 51 -2.28 23.29 -10.04
CA THR A 51 -3.22 22.18 -9.90
C THR A 51 -2.60 20.85 -10.27
N LEU A 52 -1.79 20.80 -11.34
CA LEU A 52 -1.08 19.59 -11.71
C LEU A 52 -0.15 19.09 -10.59
N VAL A 53 0.61 19.99 -9.98
CA VAL A 53 1.52 19.64 -8.87
C VAL A 53 0.73 19.18 -7.64
N VAL A 54 -0.37 19.84 -7.30
CA VAL A 54 -1.22 19.47 -6.15
C VAL A 54 -1.86 18.09 -6.32
N VAL A 55 -2.30 17.76 -7.53
CA VAL A 55 -2.97 16.48 -7.83
C VAL A 55 -1.97 15.33 -7.94
N MET A 56 -0.85 15.52 -8.67
CA MET A 56 0.11 14.44 -8.96
C MET A 56 1.28 14.34 -7.96
N GLY A 57 1.61 15.41 -7.24
CA GLY A 57 2.80 15.48 -6.40
C GLY A 57 2.86 14.40 -5.31
N PRO A 58 1.91 14.39 -4.36
CA PRO A 58 2.00 13.52 -3.18
C PRO A 58 1.64 12.06 -3.49
N ILE A 59 1.02 11.79 -4.63
CA ILE A 59 0.48 10.47 -4.95
C ILE A 59 0.72 10.14 -6.41
N SER A 60 1.37 9.01 -6.65
CA SER A 60 1.73 8.60 -8.00
C SER A 60 0.75 7.60 -8.65
N PHE A 61 -0.02 6.90 -7.81
CA PHE A 61 -0.83 5.76 -8.23
C PHE A 61 -2.13 6.19 -8.89
N TRP A 62 -2.46 5.51 -9.99
CA TRP A 62 -3.67 5.77 -10.76
C TRP A 62 -4.94 5.72 -9.89
N GLY A 63 -5.07 4.71 -9.03
CA GLY A 63 -6.24 4.52 -8.15
C GLY A 63 -6.48 5.64 -7.13
N ASN A 64 -5.50 6.53 -6.93
CA ASN A 64 -5.62 7.68 -6.06
C ASN A 64 -5.70 9.00 -6.80
N VAL A 65 -4.94 9.16 -7.90
CA VAL A 65 -4.91 10.40 -8.67
C VAL A 65 -6.29 10.70 -9.27
N VAL A 66 -6.98 9.69 -9.79
CA VAL A 66 -8.30 9.88 -10.42
C VAL A 66 -9.36 10.37 -9.43
N PRO A 67 -9.64 9.70 -8.29
CA PRO A 67 -10.56 10.24 -7.30
C PRO A 67 -10.15 11.63 -6.80
N ARG A 68 -8.85 11.88 -6.63
CA ARG A 68 -8.33 13.16 -6.18
C ARG A 68 -8.56 14.29 -7.20
N ALA A 69 -8.43 13.99 -8.49
CA ALA A 69 -8.76 14.94 -9.56
C ALA A 69 -10.27 15.26 -9.56
N PHE A 70 -11.13 14.28 -9.34
CA PHE A 70 -12.57 14.53 -9.20
C PHE A 70 -12.93 15.34 -7.95
N GLU A 71 -12.29 15.05 -6.80
CA GLU A 71 -12.45 15.86 -5.58
C GLU A 71 -11.98 17.31 -5.80
N ARG A 72 -10.92 17.52 -6.59
CA ARG A 72 -10.47 18.86 -7.01
C ARG A 72 -11.50 19.55 -7.89
N ILE A 73 -11.96 18.90 -8.96
CA ILE A 73 -12.97 19.47 -9.87
C ILE A 73 -14.25 19.82 -9.09
N GLY A 74 -14.76 18.91 -8.26
CA GLY A 74 -15.94 19.17 -7.44
C GLY A 74 -15.73 20.28 -6.41
N GLY A 75 -14.57 20.30 -5.74
CA GLY A 75 -14.21 21.38 -4.82
C GLY A 75 -14.09 22.74 -5.52
N THR A 76 -13.57 22.76 -6.74
CA THR A 76 -13.48 23.96 -7.57
C THR A 76 -14.83 24.47 -7.99
N ILE A 77 -15.75 23.61 -8.44
CA ILE A 77 -17.11 24.04 -8.82
C ILE A 77 -17.82 24.68 -7.63
N CYS A 78 -17.76 24.06 -6.44
CA CYS A 78 -18.39 24.59 -5.23
C CYS A 78 -17.72 25.88 -4.74
N GLY A 79 -16.38 25.90 -4.68
CA GLY A 79 -15.63 27.08 -4.23
C GLY A 79 -15.79 28.26 -5.19
N ALA A 80 -15.84 27.98 -6.50
CA ALA A 80 -16.11 28.99 -7.51
C ALA A 80 -17.51 29.56 -7.33
N THR A 81 -18.57 28.74 -7.21
CA THR A 81 -19.93 29.26 -6.99
C THR A 81 -20.00 30.16 -5.75
N MET A 82 -19.40 29.75 -4.64
CA MET A 82 -19.35 30.56 -3.41
C MET A 82 -18.56 31.87 -3.59
N GLY A 83 -17.47 31.84 -4.37
CA GLY A 83 -16.66 33.03 -4.67
C GLY A 83 -17.30 34.00 -5.66
N LEU A 84 -17.98 33.51 -6.69
CA LEU A 84 -18.71 34.36 -7.63
C LEU A 84 -19.86 35.08 -6.91
N ILE A 85 -20.54 34.41 -5.96
CA ILE A 85 -21.52 35.05 -5.07
C ILE A 85 -20.84 36.15 -4.24
N ALA A 86 -19.67 35.88 -3.66
CA ALA A 86 -18.93 36.87 -2.87
C ALA A 86 -18.55 38.11 -3.68
N LEU A 87 -18.01 37.94 -4.89
CA LEU A 87 -17.69 39.06 -5.80
C LEU A 87 -18.94 39.85 -6.19
N ARG A 88 -20.09 39.19 -6.35
CA ARG A 88 -21.35 39.88 -6.61
C ARG A 88 -21.82 40.69 -5.40
N LEU A 89 -21.64 40.18 -4.19
CA LEU A 89 -21.95 40.88 -2.94
C LEU A 89 -21.03 42.08 -2.71
N GLU A 90 -19.77 42.01 -3.14
CA GLU A 90 -18.80 43.11 -3.06
C GLU A 90 -19.31 44.37 -3.78
N LEU A 91 -19.92 44.18 -4.96
CA LEU A 91 -20.53 45.26 -5.74
C LEU A 91 -21.69 45.96 -5.01
N PHE A 92 -22.34 45.27 -4.06
CA PHE A 92 -23.39 45.86 -3.22
C PHE A 92 -22.82 46.46 -1.93
N SER A 93 -22.00 45.70 -1.20
CA SER A 93 -21.35 46.18 0.02
C SER A 93 -20.20 45.26 0.47
N LEU A 94 -19.04 45.85 0.78
CA LEU A 94 -17.88 45.14 1.30
C LEU A 94 -18.16 44.36 2.61
N PRO A 95 -18.89 44.90 3.62
CA PRO A 95 -19.16 44.16 4.85
C PRO A 95 -19.97 42.88 4.63
N LEU A 96 -20.92 42.90 3.69
CA LEU A 96 -21.73 41.73 3.37
C LEU A 96 -20.91 40.62 2.71
N MET A 97 -19.97 40.99 1.82
CA MET A 97 -19.00 40.05 1.27
C MET A 97 -18.16 39.41 2.38
N LEU A 98 -17.66 40.20 3.34
CA LEU A 98 -16.84 39.68 4.44
C LEU A 98 -17.61 38.70 5.33
N VAL A 99 -18.88 38.98 5.66
CA VAL A 99 -19.74 38.07 6.42
C VAL A 99 -19.97 36.76 5.65
N TRP A 100 -20.24 36.85 4.34
CA TRP A 100 -20.41 35.68 3.49
C TRP A 100 -19.13 34.84 3.40
N CYS A 101 -17.97 35.47 3.18
CA CYS A 101 -16.67 34.80 3.17
C CYS A 101 -16.34 34.16 4.52
N ALA A 102 -16.65 34.82 5.63
CA ALA A 102 -16.45 34.26 6.97
C ALA A 102 -17.32 33.01 7.18
N PHE A 103 -18.60 33.06 6.81
CA PHE A 103 -19.50 31.92 6.87
C PHE A 103 -19.04 30.76 5.97
N ALA A 104 -18.66 31.06 4.74
CA ALA A 104 -18.14 30.10 3.77
C ALA A 104 -16.86 29.41 4.27
N MET A 105 -15.91 30.20 4.78
CA MET A 105 -14.64 29.69 5.32
C MET A 105 -14.84 28.92 6.63
N PHE A 106 -15.81 29.30 7.47
CA PHE A 106 -16.17 28.55 8.65
C PHE A 106 -16.69 27.15 8.29
N ILE A 107 -17.62 27.05 7.33
CA ILE A 107 -18.12 25.76 6.83
C ILE A 107 -16.97 24.93 6.25
N CYS A 108 -16.11 25.55 5.43
CA CYS A 108 -14.93 24.89 4.88
C CYS A 108 -14.02 24.34 5.98
N GLY A 109 -13.70 25.14 7.00
CA GLY A 109 -12.86 24.74 8.13
C GLY A 109 -13.48 23.62 8.97
N TYR A 110 -14.79 23.68 9.20
CA TYR A 110 -15.52 22.62 9.89
C TYR A 110 -15.48 21.31 9.10
N LEU A 111 -15.76 21.35 7.79
CA LEU A 111 -15.72 20.19 6.91
C LEU A 111 -14.29 19.64 6.70
N ALA A 112 -13.27 20.49 6.83
CA ALA A 112 -11.87 20.11 6.72
C ALA A 112 -11.42 19.15 7.84
N LEU A 113 -12.13 19.11 8.98
CA LEU A 113 -11.91 18.13 10.06
C LEU A 113 -12.84 16.91 9.95
N GLY A 114 -13.69 16.85 8.91
CA GLY A 114 -14.65 15.78 8.68
C GLY A 114 -14.12 14.62 7.84
N LYS A 115 -15.04 13.90 7.20
CA LYS A 115 -14.73 12.69 6.40
C LYS A 115 -13.99 12.96 5.09
N ARG A 116 -14.09 14.17 4.55
CA ARG A 116 -13.49 14.58 3.25
C ARG A 116 -12.64 15.85 3.42
N PRO A 117 -11.55 15.76 4.20
CA PRO A 117 -10.72 16.92 4.56
C PRO A 117 -10.11 17.59 3.32
N TYR A 118 -9.69 16.78 2.34
CA TYR A 118 -9.10 17.27 1.10
C TYR A 118 -10.11 18.07 0.29
N GLN A 119 -11.30 17.53 0.00
CA GLN A 119 -12.32 18.23 -0.78
C GLN A 119 -12.70 19.58 -0.13
N ALA A 120 -12.88 19.61 1.20
CA ALA A 120 -13.16 20.85 1.93
C ALA A 120 -12.03 21.89 1.73
N LEU A 121 -10.77 21.49 1.93
CA LEU A 121 -9.63 22.38 1.71
C LEU A 121 -9.61 23.00 0.30
N LEU A 122 -9.98 22.24 -0.73
CA LEU A 122 -10.00 22.73 -2.11
C LEU A 122 -11.13 23.73 -2.37
N ILE A 123 -12.27 23.58 -1.69
CA ILE A 123 -13.35 24.58 -1.72
C ILE A 123 -12.82 25.90 -1.17
N GLY A 124 -12.17 25.88 0.00
CA GLY A 124 -11.58 27.08 0.61
C GLY A 124 -10.49 27.72 -0.24
N ILE A 125 -9.58 26.91 -0.82
CA ILE A 125 -8.55 27.42 -1.74
C ILE A 125 -9.22 28.08 -2.95
N THR A 126 -10.19 27.42 -3.60
CA THR A 126 -10.83 27.98 -4.79
C THR A 126 -11.62 29.26 -4.46
N LEU A 127 -12.32 29.28 -3.32
CA LEU A 127 -12.99 30.48 -2.83
C LEU A 127 -11.99 31.65 -2.69
N ALA A 128 -10.86 31.44 -2.02
CA ALA A 128 -9.83 32.46 -1.84
C ALA A 128 -9.28 32.97 -3.17
N VAL A 129 -9.09 32.08 -4.14
CA VAL A 129 -8.58 32.40 -5.48
C VAL A 129 -9.57 33.24 -6.29
N VAL A 130 -10.86 32.92 -6.17
CA VAL A 130 -11.93 33.63 -6.88
C VAL A 130 -12.19 34.98 -6.24
N VAL A 131 -12.25 35.08 -4.91
CA VAL A 131 -12.43 36.35 -4.19
C VAL A 131 -11.23 37.28 -4.35
N GLY A 132 -10.03 36.75 -4.55
CA GLY A 132 -8.83 37.54 -4.84
C GLY A 132 -8.75 38.09 -6.27
N ALA A 133 -9.81 37.99 -7.08
CA ALA A 133 -9.90 38.70 -8.36
C ALA A 133 -10.21 40.19 -8.12
N PRO A 134 -9.87 41.09 -9.05
CA PRO A 134 -10.30 42.49 -8.98
C PRO A 134 -11.82 42.60 -8.81
N ALA A 135 -12.27 43.56 -8.01
CA ALA A 135 -13.68 43.72 -7.66
C ALA A 135 -14.58 43.78 -8.91
N GLY A 136 -15.55 42.87 -8.99
CA GLY A 136 -16.50 42.79 -10.10
C GLY A 136 -15.99 42.10 -11.37
N ASP A 137 -14.72 41.67 -11.43
CA ASP A 137 -14.17 40.97 -12.60
C ASP A 137 -14.50 39.47 -12.56
N MET A 138 -15.72 39.17 -13.01
CA MET A 138 -16.25 37.82 -13.10
C MET A 138 -15.50 36.97 -14.15
N GLU A 139 -14.88 37.60 -15.15
CA GLU A 139 -14.18 36.90 -16.22
C GLU A 139 -12.88 36.28 -15.69
N ILE A 140 -12.08 37.05 -14.96
CA ILE A 140 -10.85 36.53 -14.33
C ILE A 140 -11.19 35.39 -13.34
N ALA A 141 -12.24 35.56 -12.55
CA ALA A 141 -12.71 34.54 -11.61
C ALA A 141 -13.11 33.22 -12.29
N LEU A 142 -13.81 33.30 -13.44
CA LEU A 142 -14.19 32.14 -14.23
C LEU A 142 -12.99 31.47 -14.89
N TRP A 143 -12.04 32.24 -15.43
CA TRP A 143 -10.81 31.70 -16.01
C TRP A 143 -9.96 30.96 -14.98
N ARG A 144 -9.74 31.55 -13.79
CA ARG A 144 -9.02 30.88 -12.69
C ARG A 144 -9.67 29.56 -12.28
N SER A 145 -11.00 29.52 -12.27
CA SER A 145 -11.77 28.30 -11.96
C SER A 145 -11.68 27.26 -13.07
N GLY A 146 -11.80 27.70 -14.33
CA GLY A 146 -11.66 26.86 -15.51
C GLY A 146 -10.27 26.25 -15.63
N ASP A 147 -9.23 27.02 -15.32
CA ASP A 147 -7.83 26.60 -15.31
C ASP A 147 -7.53 25.50 -14.29
N VAL A 148 -8.16 25.55 -13.12
CA VAL A 148 -8.04 24.48 -12.13
C VAL A 148 -8.70 23.20 -12.64
N ILE A 149 -9.84 23.29 -13.33
CA ILE A 149 -10.45 22.12 -13.97
C ILE A 149 -9.55 21.60 -15.09
N PHE A 150 -9.03 22.48 -15.95
CA PHE A 150 -8.12 22.13 -17.03
C PHE A 150 -6.84 21.46 -16.52
N GLY A 151 -6.21 22.00 -15.47
CA GLY A 151 -5.06 21.39 -14.82
C GLY A 151 -5.37 20.00 -14.23
N SER A 152 -6.58 19.80 -13.70
CA SER A 152 -7.03 18.49 -13.19
C SER A 152 -7.21 17.47 -14.32
N LEU A 153 -7.74 17.91 -15.48
CA LEU A 153 -7.86 17.07 -16.67
C LEU A 153 -6.49 16.70 -17.24
N LEU A 154 -5.56 17.66 -17.34
CA LEU A 154 -4.18 17.41 -17.75
C LEU A 154 -3.46 16.45 -16.79
N ALA A 155 -3.65 16.61 -15.48
CA ALA A 155 -3.10 15.70 -14.49
C ALA A 155 -3.60 14.26 -14.69
N MET A 156 -4.89 14.07 -15.00
CA MET A 156 -5.44 12.76 -15.34
C MET A 156 -4.85 12.22 -16.65
N LEU A 157 -4.72 13.06 -17.68
CA LEU A 157 -4.14 12.70 -18.98
C LEU A 157 -2.70 12.20 -18.84
N PHE A 158 -1.81 12.99 -18.21
CA PHE A 158 -0.41 12.59 -18.00
C PHE A 158 -0.27 11.37 -17.09
N THR A 159 -1.25 11.16 -16.20
CA THR A 159 -1.31 9.97 -15.37
C THR A 159 -1.75 8.73 -16.16
N SER A 160 -2.45 8.92 -17.27
CA SER A 160 -3.00 7.83 -18.09
C SER A 160 -1.95 7.27 -19.06
N ILE A 161 -1.03 8.12 -19.54
CA ILE A 161 0.01 7.75 -20.52
C ILE A 161 0.95 6.66 -19.98
N TYR A 162 1.21 6.63 -18.66
CA TYR A 162 1.88 5.52 -17.99
C TYR A 162 1.40 5.39 -16.53
N PRO A 163 0.34 4.61 -16.29
CA PRO A 163 -0.29 4.56 -14.97
C PRO A 163 0.56 3.69 -14.05
N GLN A 164 1.17 4.31 -13.04
CA GLN A 164 1.75 3.56 -11.93
C GLN A 164 0.63 2.89 -11.14
N ARG A 165 0.72 1.57 -11.00
CA ARG A 165 -0.29 0.71 -10.37
C ARG A 165 0.17 0.34 -8.97
N ALA A 166 -0.67 0.65 -7.99
CA ALA A 166 -0.42 0.30 -6.61
C ALA A 166 -0.40 -1.23 -6.43
N PHE A 167 -1.25 -1.96 -7.15
CA PHE A 167 -1.31 -3.42 -7.03
C PHE A 167 -0.02 -4.12 -7.50
N ILE A 168 0.61 -3.63 -8.57
CA ILE A 168 1.90 -4.15 -9.04
C ILE A 168 2.98 -3.89 -7.97
N HIS A 169 3.02 -2.66 -7.44
CA HIS A 169 3.97 -2.31 -6.40
C HIS A 169 3.76 -3.16 -5.14
N TRP A 170 2.51 -3.40 -4.76
CA TRP A 170 2.15 -4.26 -3.64
C TRP A 170 2.59 -5.71 -3.87
N ARG A 171 2.35 -6.27 -5.06
CA ARG A 171 2.82 -7.63 -5.43
C ARG A 171 4.33 -7.76 -5.30
N ILE A 172 5.09 -6.79 -5.78
CA ILE A 172 6.56 -6.78 -5.68
C ILE A 172 7.01 -6.69 -4.22
N GLN A 173 6.42 -5.79 -3.43
CA GLN A 173 6.75 -5.69 -2.00
C GLN A 173 6.39 -6.96 -1.24
N MET A 174 5.26 -7.59 -1.55
CA MET A 174 4.85 -8.86 -0.95
C MET A 174 5.81 -10.00 -1.31
N ALA A 175 6.25 -10.10 -2.57
CA ALA A 175 7.23 -11.10 -2.99
C ALA A 175 8.59 -10.89 -2.29
N ASN A 176 9.03 -9.63 -2.17
CA ASN A 176 10.23 -9.27 -1.42
C ASN A 176 10.10 -9.63 0.07
N PHE A 177 8.94 -9.37 0.68
CA PHE A 177 8.64 -9.76 2.05
C PHE A 177 8.75 -11.28 2.24
N VAL A 178 8.05 -12.06 1.42
CA VAL A 178 8.05 -13.54 1.53
C VAL A 178 9.46 -14.10 1.34
N THR A 179 10.24 -13.53 0.40
CA THR A 179 11.63 -13.91 0.17
C THR A 179 12.53 -13.54 1.35
N ALA A 180 12.39 -12.33 1.90
CA ALA A 180 13.17 -11.88 3.05
C ALA A 180 12.82 -12.68 4.31
N PHE A 181 11.53 -12.95 4.53
CA PHE A 181 11.04 -13.82 5.60
C PHE A 181 11.66 -15.21 5.50
N GLY A 182 11.64 -15.83 4.31
CA GLY A 182 12.29 -17.13 4.06
C GLY A 182 13.79 -17.12 4.33
N ARG A 183 14.51 -16.04 4.00
CA ARG A 183 15.95 -15.90 4.31
C ARG A 183 16.19 -15.83 5.83
N VAL A 184 15.39 -15.04 6.56
CA VAL A 184 15.50 -14.93 8.02
C VAL A 184 15.13 -16.26 8.69
N TYR A 185 14.09 -16.93 8.19
CA TYR A 185 13.70 -18.28 8.62
C TYR A 185 14.87 -19.28 8.47
N ASN A 186 15.49 -19.32 7.29
CA ASN A 186 16.61 -20.23 7.01
C ASN A 186 17.84 -19.90 7.86
N ALA A 187 18.14 -18.61 8.04
CA ALA A 187 19.23 -18.19 8.90
C ALA A 187 18.96 -18.53 10.37
N GLY A 188 17.72 -18.47 10.82
CA GLY A 188 17.34 -18.74 12.21
C GLY A 188 17.42 -20.22 12.60
N PHE A 189 17.17 -21.12 11.65
CA PHE A 189 17.09 -22.57 11.88
C PHE A 189 18.17 -23.37 11.14
N SER A 190 19.23 -22.73 10.66
CA SER A 190 20.30 -23.41 9.94
C SER A 190 21.02 -24.42 10.85
N PRO A 191 21.11 -25.71 10.46
CA PRO A 191 21.83 -26.74 11.24
C PRO A 191 23.33 -26.47 11.38
N ASN A 192 23.88 -25.59 10.53
CA ASN A 192 25.31 -25.27 10.49
C ASN A 192 25.72 -24.18 11.50
N LEU A 193 24.80 -23.71 12.34
CA LEU A 193 25.07 -22.67 13.32
C LEU A 193 25.33 -23.28 14.70
N LEU A 194 26.44 -22.89 15.32
CA LEU A 194 26.80 -23.29 16.68
C LEU A 194 26.18 -22.36 17.75
N GLU A 195 25.93 -21.10 17.38
CA GLU A 195 25.42 -20.06 18.27
C GLU A 195 24.23 -19.33 17.64
N ARG A 196 23.40 -18.75 18.50
CA ARG A 196 22.21 -18.00 18.09
C ARG A 196 22.60 -16.83 17.16
N PRO A 197 22.05 -16.77 15.93
CA PRO A 197 22.32 -15.67 15.01
C PRO A 197 21.62 -14.38 15.47
N ARG A 198 22.29 -13.23 15.26
CA ARG A 198 21.72 -11.90 15.56
C ARG A 198 20.76 -11.45 14.45
N LEU A 199 19.50 -11.87 14.55
CA LEU A 199 18.47 -11.63 13.53
C LEU A 199 17.50 -10.49 13.86
N GLU A 200 17.58 -9.87 15.03
CA GLU A 200 16.65 -8.82 15.49
C GLU A 200 16.49 -7.68 14.49
N LYS A 201 17.61 -7.14 13.97
CA LYS A 201 17.58 -6.07 12.96
C LYS A 201 16.86 -6.49 11.69
N HIS A 202 17.06 -7.73 11.25
CA HIS A 202 16.43 -8.27 10.04
C HIS A 202 14.93 -8.52 10.25
N LEU A 203 14.53 -9.07 11.40
CA LEU A 203 13.12 -9.22 11.78
C LEU A 203 12.41 -7.86 11.83
N HIS A 204 13.05 -6.87 12.46
CA HIS A 204 12.50 -5.52 12.55
C HIS A 204 12.36 -4.85 11.18
N GLN A 205 13.34 -5.06 10.29
CA GLN A 205 13.27 -4.58 8.91
C GLN A 205 12.12 -5.24 8.13
N VAL A 206 11.99 -6.56 8.21
CA VAL A 206 10.90 -7.32 7.57
C VAL A 206 9.53 -6.83 8.09
N LEU A 207 9.38 -6.63 9.40
CA LEU A 207 8.16 -6.08 9.99
C LEU A 207 7.86 -4.65 9.49
N THR A 208 8.89 -3.81 9.43
CA THR A 208 8.78 -2.44 8.95
C THR A 208 8.30 -2.40 7.50
N ASP A 209 8.81 -3.28 6.65
CA ASP A 209 8.43 -3.36 5.25
C ASP A 209 6.99 -3.84 5.07
N VAL A 210 6.55 -4.82 5.88
CA VAL A 210 5.12 -5.19 5.95
C VAL A 210 4.28 -3.98 6.34
N VAL A 211 4.64 -3.23 7.38
CA VAL A 211 3.86 -2.05 7.81
C VAL A 211 3.74 -1.00 6.70
N LYS A 212 4.81 -0.75 5.94
CA LYS A 212 4.80 0.19 4.80
C LYS A 212 3.82 -0.24 3.69
N MET A 213 3.65 -1.54 3.46
CA MET A 213 2.70 -2.06 2.45
C MET A 213 1.25 -1.65 2.72
N ARG A 214 0.89 -1.32 3.97
CA ARG A 214 -0.48 -0.89 4.33
C ARG A 214 -0.94 0.32 3.52
N ALA A 215 -0.03 1.22 3.16
CA ALA A 215 -0.33 2.39 2.34
C ALA A 215 -0.82 2.04 0.92
N LEU A 216 -0.49 0.84 0.43
CA LEU A 216 -0.87 0.36 -0.90
C LEU A 216 -2.23 -0.34 -0.92
N ILE A 217 -2.81 -0.68 0.24
CA ILE A 217 -4.06 -1.46 0.33
C ILE A 217 -5.25 -0.73 -0.32
N GLY A 218 -5.52 0.50 0.14
CA GLY A 218 -6.62 1.31 -0.38
C GLY A 218 -6.51 1.55 -1.89
N PRO A 219 -5.35 2.01 -2.39
CA PRO A 219 -5.14 2.24 -3.81
C PRO A 219 -5.24 0.95 -4.64
N SER A 220 -4.68 -0.16 -4.16
CA SER A 220 -4.75 -1.46 -4.87
C SER A 220 -6.18 -1.97 -4.97
N SER A 221 -6.97 -1.88 -3.88
CA SER A 221 -8.38 -2.28 -3.86
C SER A 221 -9.21 -1.47 -4.86
N LYS A 222 -8.96 -0.16 -4.98
CA LYS A 222 -9.63 0.69 -5.98
C LYS A 222 -9.26 0.34 -7.42
N GLU A 223 -8.01 -0.10 -7.67
CA GLU A 223 -7.53 -0.43 -9.02
C GLU A 223 -7.95 -1.81 -9.51
N THR A 224 -8.06 -2.78 -8.61
CA THR A 224 -8.40 -4.18 -8.94
C THR A 224 -9.83 -4.56 -8.63
N HIS A 225 -10.56 -3.74 -7.86
CA HIS A 225 -11.88 -4.05 -7.30
C HIS A 225 -11.90 -5.25 -6.33
N ILE A 226 -10.72 -5.74 -5.93
CA ILE A 226 -10.61 -6.76 -4.89
C ILE A 226 -11.00 -6.13 -3.54
N GLN A 227 -11.76 -6.87 -2.73
CA GLN A 227 -12.22 -6.40 -1.43
C GLN A 227 -11.04 -6.01 -0.53
N LYS A 228 -11.14 -4.83 0.11
CA LYS A 228 -10.12 -4.31 1.02
C LYS A 228 -9.80 -5.27 2.17
N SER A 229 -10.81 -6.03 2.64
CA SER A 229 -10.69 -7.06 3.68
C SER A 229 -9.67 -8.14 3.35
N ILE A 230 -9.52 -8.52 2.08
CA ILE A 230 -8.54 -9.54 1.65
C ILE A 230 -7.11 -9.02 1.88
N PHE A 231 -6.83 -7.78 1.46
CA PHE A 231 -5.53 -7.16 1.68
C PHE A 231 -5.24 -6.92 3.16
N GLU A 232 -6.24 -6.53 3.94
CA GLU A 232 -6.10 -6.37 5.41
C GLU A 232 -5.85 -7.70 6.11
N ALA A 233 -6.48 -8.79 5.64
CA ALA A 233 -6.20 -10.14 6.12
C ALA A 233 -4.76 -10.57 5.77
N ILE A 234 -4.30 -10.36 4.53
CA ILE A 234 -2.91 -10.64 4.13
C ILE A 234 -1.93 -9.87 5.00
N GLN A 235 -2.19 -8.59 5.24
CA GLN A 235 -1.38 -7.71 6.08
C GLN A 235 -1.29 -8.24 7.53
N THR A 236 -2.43 -8.67 8.08
CA THR A 236 -2.50 -9.19 9.46
C THR A 236 -1.74 -10.50 9.57
N VAL A 237 -1.96 -11.44 8.65
CA VAL A 237 -1.25 -12.73 8.62
C VAL A 237 0.25 -12.52 8.46
N SER A 238 0.68 -11.64 7.55
CA SER A 238 2.10 -11.34 7.34
C SER A 238 2.78 -10.79 8.60
N ARG A 239 2.11 -9.91 9.36
CA ARG A 239 2.63 -9.42 10.64
C ARG A 239 2.70 -10.53 11.68
N ASN A 240 1.66 -11.33 11.80
CA ASN A 240 1.60 -12.43 12.75
C ASN A 240 2.72 -13.45 12.49
N MET A 241 3.00 -13.76 11.22
CA MET A 241 4.09 -14.66 10.83
C MET A 241 5.44 -14.16 11.31
N VAL A 242 5.72 -12.85 11.24
CA VAL A 242 6.98 -12.27 11.74
C VAL A 242 7.09 -12.43 13.25
N CYS A 243 6.01 -12.18 14.00
CA CYS A 243 5.99 -12.37 15.45
C CYS A 243 6.13 -13.85 15.83
N THR A 244 5.43 -14.75 15.13
CA THR A 244 5.54 -16.19 15.34
C THR A 244 6.98 -16.67 15.05
N LEU A 245 7.63 -16.16 13.99
CA LEU A 245 9.02 -16.48 13.69
C LEU A 245 9.98 -16.02 14.79
N GLU A 246 9.79 -14.82 15.31
CA GLU A 246 10.61 -14.31 16.43
C GLU A 246 10.49 -15.21 17.67
N LEU A 247 9.26 -15.57 18.06
CA LEU A 247 9.02 -16.49 19.16
C LEU A 247 9.60 -17.88 18.88
N GLN A 248 9.50 -18.36 17.64
CA GLN A 248 9.99 -19.68 17.24
C GLN A 248 11.52 -19.73 17.30
N ILE A 249 12.22 -18.68 16.86
CA ILE A 249 13.67 -18.55 17.00
C ILE A 249 14.05 -18.51 18.48
N ASN A 250 13.33 -17.76 19.32
CA ASN A 250 13.59 -17.71 20.77
C ASN A 250 13.43 -19.09 21.43
N ALA A 251 12.38 -19.83 21.08
CA ALA A 251 12.14 -21.19 21.58
C ALA A 251 13.22 -22.18 21.10
N TYR A 252 13.63 -22.07 19.82
CA TYR A 252 14.62 -22.96 19.20
C TYR A 252 16.02 -22.82 19.82
N TRP A 253 16.39 -21.61 20.24
CA TRP A 253 17.69 -21.30 20.84
C TRP A 253 17.63 -21.17 22.37
N ALA A 254 16.55 -21.60 23.03
CA ALA A 254 16.33 -21.41 24.46
C ALA A 254 17.34 -22.18 25.33
N SER A 255 17.66 -23.43 24.97
CA SER A 255 18.69 -24.23 25.64
C SER A 255 19.46 -25.09 24.64
N ARG A 256 20.70 -25.45 24.99
CA ARG A 256 21.55 -26.30 24.14
C ARG A 256 20.98 -27.71 23.98
N GLU A 257 20.39 -28.26 25.04
CA GLU A 257 19.77 -29.59 25.06
C GLU A 257 18.55 -29.64 24.14
N SER A 258 17.65 -28.65 24.25
CA SER A 258 16.47 -28.57 23.39
C SER A 258 16.85 -28.41 21.92
N HIS A 259 17.81 -27.54 21.63
CA HIS A 259 18.34 -27.33 20.30
C HIS A 259 18.91 -28.62 19.66
N PHE A 260 19.67 -29.40 20.43
CA PHE A 260 20.23 -30.67 19.97
C PHE A 260 19.14 -31.71 19.63
N LEU A 261 18.10 -31.81 20.45
CA LEU A 261 16.95 -32.68 20.18
C LEU A 261 16.21 -32.25 18.90
N MET A 262 15.99 -30.95 18.73
CA MET A 262 15.28 -30.41 17.56
C MET A 262 16.05 -30.59 16.24
N ILE A 263 17.39 -30.55 16.26
CA ILE A 263 18.21 -30.82 15.06
C ILE A 263 18.03 -32.26 14.56
N ASN A 264 17.89 -33.21 15.48
CA ASN A 264 17.81 -34.64 15.16
C ASN A 264 16.39 -35.11 14.82
N ALA A 265 15.37 -34.26 15.00
CA ALA A 265 13.98 -34.58 14.71
C ALA A 265 13.68 -34.47 13.21
N HIS A 266 13.49 -35.62 12.54
CA HIS A 266 13.19 -35.69 11.11
C HIS A 266 11.91 -34.92 10.72
N THR A 267 10.82 -35.09 11.45
CA THR A 267 9.54 -34.43 11.15
C THR A 267 9.63 -32.90 11.23
N LEU A 268 10.45 -32.36 12.14
CA LEU A 268 10.70 -30.91 12.24
C LEU A 268 11.50 -30.39 11.05
N ARG A 269 12.50 -31.17 10.59
CA ARG A 269 13.28 -30.84 9.40
C ARG A 269 12.41 -30.86 8.13
N ASP A 270 11.51 -31.82 8.01
CA ASP A 270 10.59 -31.91 6.87
C ASP A 270 9.60 -30.73 6.87
N THR A 271 9.12 -30.33 8.05
CA THR A 271 8.30 -29.13 8.24
C THR A 271 9.03 -27.86 7.81
N GLN A 272 10.30 -27.72 8.19
CA GLN A 272 11.14 -26.58 7.78
C GLN A 272 11.32 -26.54 6.26
N GLN A 273 11.64 -27.66 5.62
CA GLN A 273 11.78 -27.75 4.17
C GLN A 273 10.47 -27.44 3.44
N MET A 274 9.34 -27.94 3.95
CA MET A 274 8.03 -27.64 3.38
C MET A 274 7.70 -26.16 3.50
N THR A 275 7.95 -25.55 4.66
CA THR A 275 7.77 -24.11 4.89
C THR A 275 8.56 -23.30 3.86
N GLN A 276 9.83 -23.64 3.63
CA GLN A 276 10.68 -22.99 2.63
C GLN A 276 10.14 -23.13 1.20
N ARG A 277 9.72 -24.35 0.81
CA ARG A 277 9.16 -24.61 -0.52
C ARG A 277 7.87 -23.81 -0.75
N THR A 278 7.00 -23.74 0.25
CA THR A 278 5.75 -22.97 0.17
C THR A 278 6.01 -21.47 0.09
N LEU A 279 6.95 -20.93 0.88
CA LEU A 279 7.37 -19.52 0.76
C LEU A 279 7.92 -19.21 -0.63
N ALA A 280 8.80 -20.07 -1.17
CA ALA A 280 9.33 -19.90 -2.53
C ALA A 280 8.23 -19.95 -3.60
N ALA A 281 7.29 -20.89 -3.49
CA ALA A 281 6.15 -20.99 -4.41
C ALA A 281 5.24 -19.75 -4.36
N ILE A 282 4.99 -19.21 -3.16
CA ILE A 282 4.25 -17.95 -3.00
C ILE A 282 4.99 -16.78 -3.65
N ALA A 283 6.30 -16.65 -3.43
CA ALA A 283 7.10 -15.59 -4.03
C ALA A 283 7.07 -15.68 -5.57
N HIS A 284 7.22 -16.88 -6.14
CA HIS A 284 7.10 -17.11 -7.57
C HIS A 284 5.71 -16.77 -8.11
N ALA A 285 4.64 -17.22 -7.46
CA ALA A 285 3.27 -16.90 -7.88
C ALA A 285 2.98 -15.39 -7.84
N LEU A 286 3.54 -14.65 -6.89
CA LEU A 286 3.42 -13.19 -6.83
C LEU A 286 4.15 -12.50 -8.00
N HIS A 287 5.22 -13.09 -8.53
CA HIS A 287 5.90 -12.61 -9.74
C HIS A 287 5.18 -13.02 -11.03
N ASP A 288 4.82 -14.29 -11.16
CA ASP A 288 4.29 -14.86 -12.39
C ASP A 288 2.78 -14.64 -12.56
N GLY A 289 2.07 -14.35 -11.48
CA GLY A 289 0.61 -14.21 -11.47
C GLY A 289 -0.14 -15.55 -11.50
N ASN A 290 0.58 -16.68 -11.46
CA ASN A 290 0.01 -18.02 -11.50
C ASN A 290 0.01 -18.68 -10.09
N PRO A 291 -1.17 -18.90 -9.48
CA PRO A 291 -1.28 -19.50 -8.15
C PRO A 291 -1.19 -21.03 -8.12
N SER A 292 -1.12 -21.73 -9.26
CA SER A 292 -1.15 -23.21 -9.29
C SER A 292 -0.07 -23.92 -8.44
N PRO A 293 1.19 -23.45 -8.35
CA PRO A 293 2.21 -24.12 -7.54
C PRO A 293 1.94 -24.00 -6.03
N ILE A 294 1.21 -22.96 -5.62
CA ILE A 294 0.83 -22.75 -4.22
C ILE A 294 -0.13 -23.86 -3.77
N SER A 295 -1.14 -24.17 -4.60
CA SER A 295 -2.16 -25.17 -4.27
C SER A 295 -1.57 -26.57 -4.06
N ALA A 296 -0.59 -26.96 -4.88
CA ALA A 296 0.07 -28.27 -4.77
C ALA A 296 0.89 -28.43 -3.47
N ASN A 297 1.45 -27.35 -2.95
CA ASN A 297 2.23 -27.40 -1.71
C ASN A 297 1.35 -27.37 -0.45
N ASN A 298 0.12 -26.84 -0.53
CA ASN A 298 -0.79 -26.80 0.62
C ASN A 298 -1.17 -28.21 1.08
N GLU A 299 -1.46 -29.15 0.17
CA GLU A 299 -1.88 -30.51 0.53
C GLU A 299 -0.81 -31.23 1.38
N LYS A 300 0.45 -31.15 0.93
CA LYS A 300 1.57 -31.74 1.66
C LYS A 300 1.89 -31.02 2.97
N LEU A 301 1.67 -29.70 3.04
CA LEU A 301 1.79 -28.95 4.29
C LEU A 301 0.75 -29.44 5.31
N THR A 302 -0.49 -29.67 4.88
CA THR A 302 -1.56 -30.18 5.74
C THR A 302 -1.25 -31.58 6.29
N GLU A 303 -0.68 -32.46 5.46
CA GLU A 303 -0.24 -33.79 5.88
C GLU A 303 0.82 -33.73 6.99
N ILE A 304 1.90 -32.96 6.79
CA ILE A 304 2.98 -32.79 7.78
C ILE A 304 2.46 -32.14 9.08
N VAL A 305 1.55 -31.17 8.97
CA VAL A 305 0.90 -30.53 10.13
C VAL A 305 0.06 -31.55 10.92
N SER A 306 -0.59 -32.49 10.25
CA SER A 306 -1.37 -33.54 10.90
C SER A 306 -0.49 -34.52 11.67
N GLU A 307 0.64 -34.93 11.07
CA GLU A 307 1.64 -35.80 11.69
C GLU A 307 2.25 -35.13 12.94
N LEU A 308 2.66 -33.87 12.83
CA LEU A 308 3.18 -33.10 13.97
C LEU A 308 2.18 -32.99 15.12
N ARG A 309 0.89 -32.81 14.82
CA ARG A 309 -0.16 -32.78 15.87
C ARG A 309 -0.29 -34.12 16.57
N GLN A 310 -0.21 -35.22 15.83
CA GLN A 310 -0.28 -36.56 16.39
C GLN A 310 0.91 -36.81 17.33
N LEU A 311 2.13 -36.48 16.90
CA LEU A 311 3.34 -36.59 17.73
C LEU A 311 3.27 -35.74 19.00
N MET A 312 2.69 -34.54 18.93
CA MET A 312 2.46 -33.71 20.11
C MET A 312 1.48 -34.34 21.11
N GLN A 313 0.45 -35.04 20.63
CA GLN A 313 -0.55 -35.69 21.49
C GLN A 313 0.00 -36.97 22.14
N GLU A 314 0.80 -37.75 21.40
CA GLU A 314 1.44 -38.97 21.89
C GLU A 314 2.53 -38.69 22.94
N GLY A 315 3.26 -37.57 22.82
CA GLY A 315 4.29 -37.13 23.76
C GLY A 315 3.79 -36.53 25.08
N GLY A 316 2.48 -36.31 25.26
CA GLY A 316 1.89 -35.59 26.39
C GLY A 316 1.89 -36.31 27.75
N ASN A 317 2.36 -37.56 27.84
CA ASN A 317 2.35 -38.36 29.07
C ASN A 317 3.66 -38.30 29.89
N GLY A 318 4.70 -37.60 29.41
CA GLY A 318 5.97 -37.43 30.13
C GLY A 318 6.03 -36.14 30.95
N LYS A 319 6.31 -36.25 32.26
CA LYS A 319 6.46 -35.12 33.22
C LYS A 319 7.26 -33.93 32.65
N LEU A 320 6.62 -32.77 32.51
CA LEU A 320 7.10 -31.40 32.81
C LEU A 320 8.50 -30.91 32.35
N GLN A 321 9.26 -31.64 31.54
CA GLN A 321 10.70 -31.34 31.35
C GLN A 321 11.09 -30.56 30.08
N GLU A 322 10.19 -30.24 29.14
CA GLU A 322 10.61 -29.55 27.90
C GLU A 322 9.64 -28.46 27.39
N THR A 323 9.29 -27.51 28.26
CA THR A 323 8.49 -26.30 27.92
C THR A 323 8.94 -25.59 26.62
N PRO A 324 10.25 -25.45 26.32
CA PRO A 324 10.72 -24.82 25.08
C PRO A 324 10.46 -25.65 23.82
N ILE A 325 10.57 -26.99 23.89
CA ILE A 325 10.35 -27.86 22.73
C ILE A 325 8.88 -27.90 22.38
N HIS A 326 8.01 -28.11 23.36
CA HIS A 326 6.56 -28.01 23.13
C HIS A 326 6.15 -26.64 22.59
N GLY A 327 6.76 -25.56 23.09
CA GLY A 327 6.59 -24.21 22.56
C GLY A 327 7.01 -24.10 21.10
N TYR A 328 8.17 -24.61 20.73
CA TYR A 328 8.66 -24.60 19.34
C TYR A 328 7.77 -25.40 18.40
N VAL A 329 7.34 -26.61 18.79
CA VAL A 329 6.47 -27.45 17.93
C VAL A 329 5.12 -26.77 17.73
N TRP A 330 4.53 -26.21 18.79
CA TRP A 330 3.29 -25.45 18.69
C TRP A 330 3.43 -24.21 17.79
N LEU A 331 4.52 -23.45 17.92
CA LEU A 331 4.81 -22.30 17.06
C LEU A 331 5.04 -22.71 15.60
N SER A 332 5.60 -23.89 15.36
CA SER A 332 5.78 -24.46 14.02
C SER A 332 4.43 -24.79 13.37
N LEU A 333 3.49 -25.37 14.14
CA LEU A 333 2.11 -25.61 13.70
C LEU A 333 1.36 -24.31 13.41
N GLU A 334 1.52 -23.31 14.28
CA GLU A 334 0.88 -22.01 14.11
C GLU A 334 1.43 -21.26 12.89
N LEU A 335 2.74 -21.32 12.64
CA LEU A 335 3.36 -20.75 11.45
C LEU A 335 2.85 -21.44 10.18
N ALA A 336 2.74 -22.78 10.18
CA ALA A 336 2.21 -23.52 9.05
C ALA A 336 0.75 -23.14 8.75
N ARG A 337 -0.09 -23.01 9.78
CA ARG A 337 -1.48 -22.55 9.66
C ARG A 337 -1.57 -21.13 9.07
N GLN A 338 -0.72 -20.21 9.55
CA GLN A 338 -0.67 -18.85 9.01
C GLN A 338 -0.18 -18.82 7.56
N LEU A 339 0.79 -19.67 7.21
CA LEU A 339 1.31 -19.79 5.85
C LEU A 339 0.26 -20.33 4.89
N GLU A 340 -0.52 -21.34 5.30
CA GLU A 340 -1.64 -21.86 4.52
C GLU A 340 -2.69 -20.77 4.27
N LEU A 341 -3.09 -20.04 5.32
CA LEU A 341 -4.04 -18.92 5.21
C LEU A 341 -3.51 -17.83 4.28
N LEU A 342 -2.22 -17.49 4.39
CA LEU A 342 -1.57 -16.53 3.51
C LEU A 342 -1.63 -16.98 2.05
N SER A 343 -1.31 -18.24 1.79
CA SER A 343 -1.34 -18.87 0.47
C SER A 343 -2.75 -18.81 -0.15
N GLN A 344 -3.79 -19.16 0.63
CA GLN A 344 -5.18 -19.07 0.19
C GLN A 344 -5.60 -17.62 -0.14
N LEU A 345 -5.20 -16.65 0.70
CA LEU A 345 -5.52 -15.24 0.49
C LEU A 345 -4.80 -14.67 -0.75
N ILE A 346 -3.53 -15.04 -0.97
CA ILE A 346 -2.78 -14.63 -2.16
C ILE A 346 -3.40 -15.24 -3.41
N CYS A 347 -3.79 -16.52 -3.38
CA CYS A 347 -4.53 -17.14 -4.47
C CYS A 347 -5.82 -16.38 -4.79
N ARG A 348 -6.58 -15.94 -3.77
CA ARG A 348 -7.78 -15.11 -3.98
C ARG A 348 -7.45 -13.73 -4.56
N ALA A 349 -6.34 -13.12 -4.15
CA ALA A 349 -5.91 -11.82 -4.66
C ALA A 349 -5.37 -11.87 -6.10
N LEU A 350 -4.88 -13.03 -6.54
CA LEU A 350 -4.38 -13.26 -7.91
C LEU A 350 -5.45 -13.87 -8.84
N ARG A 351 -6.59 -14.34 -8.31
CA ARG A 351 -7.71 -14.87 -9.10
C ARG A 351 -8.40 -13.74 -9.88
N LYS A 352 -8.87 -14.11 -11.07
CA LYS A 352 -9.51 -13.25 -12.06
C LYS A 352 -10.87 -12.72 -11.59
#